data_AF-A0AAU0S7A4-F1
#
_entry.id   AF-A0AAU0S7A4-F1
#
_cell.length_a   1.000
_cell.length_b   1.000
_cell.length_c   1.000
_cell.angle_alpha   90.00
_cell.angle_beta   90.00
_cell.angle_gamma   90.00
#
_symmetry.space_group_name_H-M   'P 1'
#
loop_
_entity.id
_entity.type
_entity.pdbx_description
1 polymer ?
#
loop_
_entity_poly.entity_id
_entity_poly.type
_entity_poly.pdbx_seq_one_letter_code
_entity_poly.pdbx_strand_id
1 'polypeptide(L)'
;MRVSFSTLTTLCCALAISISAASAQTIKIKLQPGLWEESNTTLINGQNLQEMMRKQSGAPAAGKNETCLTPAQVNKGIDLADIKNKIAENAKGCSVHAISADESGGQFELQCSSPEGLSYQGHGQYRVKNDKEWSFTMQADGKLPGASNKLNVRVEQVAHWKSSQCGKVAAQQ
;
A
#
# COMPACT_ATOMS: atom_id res chain seq x y z
N MET A 1 56.11 -42.41 -32.88
CA MET A 1 55.36 -42.89 -34.05
C MET A 1 53.87 -42.72 -33.75
N ARG A 2 53.25 -41.69 -34.32
CA ARG A 2 52.41 -41.72 -35.55
C ARG A 2 51.07 -42.45 -35.34
N VAL A 3 50.05 -41.69 -34.90
CA VAL A 3 48.83 -41.19 -35.61
C VAL A 3 47.71 -42.22 -35.73
N SER A 4 46.50 -41.91 -35.23
CA SER A 4 45.36 -41.55 -36.10
C SER A 4 44.10 -41.16 -35.33
N PHE A 5 43.40 -40.21 -35.94
CA PHE A 5 42.21 -39.48 -35.51
C PHE A 5 40.94 -40.31 -35.66
N SER A 6 39.91 -40.02 -34.86
CA SER A 6 38.55 -39.97 -35.39
C SER A 6 37.65 -39.04 -34.55
N THR A 7 37.22 -37.99 -35.22
CA THR A 7 36.19 -37.01 -34.85
C THR A 7 34.82 -37.64 -34.63
N LEU A 8 34.09 -37.23 -33.59
CA LEU A 8 32.63 -37.14 -33.65
C LEU A 8 32.13 -35.90 -32.89
N THR A 9 31.55 -35.01 -33.68
CA THR A 9 30.82 -33.78 -33.36
C THR A 9 29.45 -34.11 -32.74
N THR A 10 28.79 -33.06 -32.17
CA THR A 10 27.32 -32.93 -31.93
C THR A 10 26.91 -33.38 -30.51
N LEU A 11 26.16 -32.66 -29.67
CA LEU A 11 25.06 -31.74 -29.92
C LEU A 11 24.72 -30.95 -28.63
N CYS A 12 24.63 -29.62 -28.78
CA CYS A 12 23.64 -28.71 -28.20
C CYS A 12 22.81 -29.16 -26.97
N CYS A 13 23.06 -28.56 -25.80
CA CYS A 13 22.01 -28.03 -24.93
C CYS A 13 22.62 -27.09 -23.88
N ALA A 14 22.95 -25.88 -24.32
CA ALA A 14 23.02 -24.74 -23.42
C ALA A 14 21.59 -24.46 -22.91
N LEU A 15 21.19 -25.11 -21.81
CA LEU A 15 20.11 -24.58 -20.99
C LEU A 15 20.64 -23.33 -20.31
N ALA A 16 20.56 -22.21 -21.03
CA ALA A 16 20.39 -20.92 -20.41
C ALA A 16 19.07 -21.00 -19.62
N ILE A 17 19.17 -21.40 -18.36
CA ILE A 17 18.14 -21.16 -17.36
C ILE A 17 18.04 -19.64 -17.29
N SER A 18 17.17 -19.10 -18.13
CA SER A 18 16.72 -17.73 -18.06
C SER A 18 15.90 -17.68 -16.78
N ILE A 19 16.58 -17.44 -15.65
CA ILE A 19 15.91 -16.99 -14.44
C ILE A 19 15.28 -15.68 -14.87
N SER A 20 14.00 -15.73 -15.24
CA SER A 20 13.15 -14.57 -15.31
C SER A 20 13.23 -13.96 -13.92
N ALA A 21 14.13 -13.00 -13.74
CA ALA A 21 14.09 -12.11 -12.61
C ALA A 21 12.69 -11.51 -12.67
N ALA A 22 11.79 -11.98 -11.81
CA ALA A 22 10.62 -11.24 -11.46
C ALA A 22 11.15 -9.95 -10.87
N SER A 23 11.30 -8.93 -11.71
CA SER A 23 11.78 -7.62 -11.30
C SER A 23 10.93 -7.20 -10.12
N ALA A 24 11.55 -6.92 -8.96
CA ALA A 24 10.89 -6.14 -7.94
C ALA A 24 10.43 -4.85 -8.64
N GLN A 25 9.13 -4.73 -8.89
CA GLN A 25 8.57 -3.60 -9.61
C GLN A 25 8.54 -2.43 -8.63
N THR A 26 9.59 -1.61 -8.66
CA THR A 26 9.60 -0.32 -7.98
C THR A 26 8.89 0.70 -8.84
N ILE A 27 7.77 1.22 -8.35
CA ILE A 27 6.98 2.25 -9.02
C ILE A 27 7.45 3.62 -8.53
N LYS A 28 7.95 4.44 -9.45
CA LYS A 28 8.35 5.81 -9.14
C LYS A 28 7.14 6.72 -9.15
N ILE A 29 6.59 6.98 -7.97
CA ILE A 29 5.58 8.01 -7.80
C ILE A 29 6.27 9.37 -7.69
N LYS A 30 5.85 10.30 -8.54
CA LYS A 30 6.35 11.68 -8.50
C LYS A 30 5.54 12.46 -7.47
N LEU A 31 5.98 12.45 -6.22
CA LEU A 31 5.50 13.36 -5.17
C LEU A 31 6.54 14.43 -4.89
N GLN A 32 6.13 15.60 -4.42
CA GLN A 32 7.04 16.61 -3.90
C GLN A 32 7.55 16.23 -2.50
N PRO A 33 8.86 16.32 -2.23
CA PRO A 33 9.35 16.25 -0.86
C PRO A 33 8.91 17.48 -0.06
N GLY A 34 8.83 17.32 1.26
CA GLY A 34 8.44 18.37 2.19
C GLY A 34 7.22 18.00 3.02
N LEU A 35 6.52 19.03 3.49
CA LEU A 35 5.36 18.93 4.36
C LEU A 35 4.09 18.64 3.55
N TRP A 36 3.34 17.65 3.99
CA TRP A 36 2.03 17.26 3.47
C TRP A 36 1.00 17.39 4.58
N GLU A 37 -0.19 17.87 4.22
CA GLU A 37 -1.36 17.92 5.09
C GLU A 37 -2.36 16.88 4.60
N GLU A 38 -2.78 16.00 5.50
CA GLU A 38 -3.66 14.88 5.24
C GLU A 38 -4.99 15.08 5.97
N SER A 39 -6.08 14.83 5.25
CA SER A 39 -7.43 14.80 5.80
C SER A 39 -7.99 13.40 5.68
N ASN A 40 -8.38 12.81 6.80
CA ASN A 40 -8.88 11.44 6.88
C ASN A 40 -10.36 11.45 7.30
N THR A 41 -11.19 10.77 6.53
CA THR A 41 -12.59 10.50 6.85
C THR A 41 -12.76 9.00 7.02
N THR A 42 -13.30 8.58 8.16
CA THR A 42 -13.70 7.18 8.38
C THR A 42 -15.20 7.13 8.58
N LEU A 43 -15.88 6.33 7.77
CA LEU A 43 -17.29 6.04 7.87
C LEU A 43 -17.47 4.61 8.40
N ILE A 44 -18.30 4.44 9.43
CA ILE A 44 -18.74 3.15 9.91
C ILE A 44 -20.24 3.06 9.67
N ASN A 45 -20.67 2.09 8.86
CA ASN A 45 -22.07 1.92 8.44
C ASN A 45 -22.66 3.24 7.88
N GLY A 46 -21.85 3.98 7.12
CA GLY A 46 -22.22 5.28 6.54
C GLY A 46 -22.14 6.48 7.48
N GLN A 47 -21.83 6.28 8.77
CA GLN A 47 -21.72 7.36 9.76
C GLN A 47 -20.27 7.79 9.97
N ASN A 48 -20.00 9.09 9.96
CA ASN A 48 -18.66 9.63 10.20
C ASN A 48 -18.23 9.35 11.66
N LEU A 49 -17.19 8.51 11.82
CA LEU A 49 -16.68 8.07 13.12
C LEU A 49 -16.24 9.24 14.01
N GLN A 50 -15.57 10.22 13.42
CA GLN A 50 -15.08 11.37 14.17
C GLN A 50 -16.22 12.24 14.68
N GLU A 51 -17.25 12.45 13.87
CA GLU A 51 -18.45 13.19 14.29
C GLU A 51 -19.22 12.42 15.37
N MET A 52 -19.27 11.08 15.29
CA MET A 52 -19.82 10.25 16.36
C MET A 52 -19.03 10.42 17.67
N MET A 53 -17.69 10.32 17.61
CA MET A 53 -16.84 10.51 18.79
C MET A 53 -17.00 11.90 19.38
N ARG A 54 -17.00 12.96 18.55
CA ARG A 54 -17.22 14.35 18.99
C ARG A 54 -18.55 14.50 19.74
N LYS A 55 -19.63 13.92 19.23
CA LYS A 55 -20.95 13.95 19.89
C LYS A 55 -20.97 13.19 21.21
N GLN A 56 -20.22 12.09 21.31
CA GLN A 56 -20.30 11.18 22.45
C GLN A 56 -19.33 11.53 23.58
N SER A 57 -18.12 12.01 23.27
CA SER A 57 -17.07 12.29 24.25
C SER A 57 -16.69 13.77 24.36
N GLY A 58 -17.25 14.64 23.51
CA GLY A 58 -16.82 16.03 23.40
C GLY A 58 -15.40 16.19 22.86
N ALA A 59 -14.79 15.11 22.34
CA ALA A 59 -13.44 15.14 21.79
C ALA A 59 -13.36 16.16 20.63
N PRO A 60 -12.23 16.88 20.50
CA PRO A 60 -12.04 17.75 19.35
C PRO A 60 -12.09 16.93 18.05
N ALA A 61 -12.51 17.56 16.95
CA ALA A 61 -12.35 16.95 15.63
C ALA A 61 -10.88 16.54 15.45
N ALA A 62 -10.62 15.31 15.02
CA ALA A 62 -9.24 14.92 14.73
C ALA A 62 -8.72 15.87 13.64
N GLY A 63 -7.65 16.56 14.02
CA GLY A 63 -7.07 17.61 13.21
C GLY A 63 -6.52 17.04 11.90
N LYS A 64 -6.19 17.97 11.01
CA LYS A 64 -5.33 17.68 9.86
C LYS A 64 -4.04 17.03 10.38
N ASN A 65 -3.68 15.88 9.81
CA ASN A 65 -2.42 15.25 10.12
C ASN A 65 -1.36 15.82 9.19
N GLU A 66 -0.19 16.12 9.72
CA GLU A 66 0.93 16.57 8.90
C GLU A 66 2.00 15.49 8.81
N THR A 67 2.46 15.22 7.60
CA THR A 67 3.51 14.24 7.31
C THR A 67 4.65 14.93 6.58
N CYS A 68 5.89 14.65 6.97
CA CYS A 68 7.08 15.12 6.26
C CYS A 68 7.68 13.98 5.43
N LEU A 69 7.80 14.21 4.12
CA LEU A 69 8.45 13.30 3.18
C LEU A 69 9.81 13.84 2.76
N THR A 70 10.87 13.08 2.98
CA THR A 70 12.22 13.42 2.52
C THR A 70 12.39 13.14 1.02
N PRO A 71 13.35 13.79 0.34
CA PRO A 71 13.71 13.45 -1.03
C PRO A 71 14.05 11.98 -1.22
N ALA A 72 14.72 11.36 -0.23
CA ALA A 72 15.06 9.94 -0.27
C ALA A 72 13.81 9.05 -0.27
N GLN A 73 12.80 9.38 0.55
CA GLN A 73 11.53 8.63 0.60
C GLN A 73 10.75 8.74 -0.70
N VAL A 74 10.62 9.95 -1.23
CA VAL A 74 9.98 10.17 -2.55
C VAL A 74 10.73 9.39 -3.63
N ASN A 75 12.06 9.48 -3.66
CA ASN A 75 12.87 8.83 -4.68
C ASN A 75 12.94 7.32 -4.53
N LYS A 76 12.70 6.75 -3.34
CA LYS A 76 12.61 5.29 -3.15
C LYS A 76 11.52 4.73 -4.05
N GLY A 77 10.39 5.42 -4.15
CA GLY A 77 9.20 4.94 -4.83
C GLY A 77 8.50 3.85 -4.03
N ILE A 78 7.47 3.25 -4.62
CA ILE A 78 6.72 2.15 -4.02
C ILE A 78 7.34 0.82 -4.47
N ASP A 79 7.84 0.05 -3.51
CA ASP A 79 8.23 -1.34 -3.72
C ASP A 79 7.06 -2.24 -3.29
N LEU A 80 6.38 -2.83 -4.28
CA LEU A 80 5.22 -3.69 -4.02
C LEU A 80 5.60 -4.97 -3.27
N ALA A 81 6.83 -5.47 -3.41
CA ALA A 81 7.28 -6.64 -2.68
C ALA A 81 7.52 -6.28 -1.19
N ASP A 82 8.14 -5.13 -0.92
CA ASP A 82 8.29 -4.59 0.44
C ASP A 82 6.93 -4.39 1.11
N ILE A 83 5.95 -3.82 0.40
CA ILE A 83 4.58 -3.66 0.92
C ILE A 83 3.95 -5.00 1.25
N LYS A 84 3.99 -5.97 0.32
CA LYS A 84 3.43 -7.31 0.57
C LYS A 84 4.07 -7.99 1.78
N ASN A 85 5.39 -7.88 1.92
CA ASN A 85 6.13 -8.45 3.04
C ASN A 85 5.74 -7.78 4.36
N LYS A 86 5.70 -6.45 4.41
CA LYS A 86 5.27 -5.71 5.61
C LYS A 86 3.85 -6.05 6.02
N ILE A 87 2.94 -6.23 5.06
CA ILE A 87 1.56 -6.64 5.35
C ILE A 87 1.55 -8.07 5.92
N ALA A 88 2.27 -9.01 5.31
CA ALA A 88 2.36 -10.38 5.80
C ALA A 88 2.96 -10.45 7.22
N GLU A 89 3.93 -9.59 7.54
CA GLU A 89 4.56 -9.49 8.85
C GLU A 89 3.63 -8.90 9.91
N ASN A 90 2.92 -7.82 9.58
CA ASN A 90 2.16 -7.03 10.56
C ASN A 90 0.69 -7.45 10.67
N ALA A 91 0.13 -8.12 9.66
CA ALA A 91 -1.28 -8.47 9.59
C ALA A 91 -1.47 -9.99 9.47
N LYS A 92 -1.19 -10.72 10.55
CA LYS A 92 -1.41 -12.17 10.62
C LYS A 92 -2.89 -12.50 10.32
N GLY A 93 -3.12 -13.41 9.39
CA GLY A 93 -4.46 -13.77 8.94
C GLY A 93 -5.02 -12.87 7.83
N CYS A 94 -4.24 -11.89 7.35
CA CYS A 94 -4.56 -11.07 6.19
C CYS A 94 -3.77 -11.49 4.96
N SER A 95 -4.42 -11.41 3.81
CA SER A 95 -3.84 -11.54 2.48
C SER A 95 -4.14 -10.28 1.68
N VAL A 96 -3.15 -9.81 0.92
CA VAL A 96 -3.31 -8.66 0.02
C VAL A 96 -2.98 -9.04 -1.39
N HIS A 97 -3.93 -8.76 -2.28
CA HIS A 97 -3.81 -8.97 -3.70
C HIS A 97 -3.74 -7.62 -4.41
N ALA A 98 -2.57 -7.28 -4.94
CA ALA A 98 -2.43 -6.10 -5.79
C ALA A 98 -3.10 -6.38 -7.14
N ILE A 99 -4.09 -5.58 -7.51
CA ILE A 99 -4.80 -5.66 -8.81
C ILE A 99 -3.99 -4.92 -9.87
N SER A 100 -3.60 -3.68 -9.58
CA SER A 100 -2.83 -2.82 -10.48
C SER A 100 -1.96 -1.86 -9.68
N ALA A 101 -0.84 -1.44 -10.25
CA ALA A 101 -0.05 -0.37 -9.67
C ALA A 101 0.85 0.25 -10.76
N ASP A 102 0.84 1.58 -10.84
CA ASP A 102 1.63 2.40 -11.74
C ASP A 102 1.94 3.76 -11.09
N GLU A 103 2.59 4.66 -11.84
CA GLU A 103 3.00 5.98 -11.33
C GLU A 103 1.83 6.90 -10.92
N SER A 104 0.62 6.63 -11.44
CA SER A 104 -0.59 7.41 -11.19
C SER A 104 -1.44 6.85 -10.05
N GLY A 105 -1.16 5.63 -9.59
CA GLY A 105 -2.00 5.00 -8.59
C GLY A 105 -1.91 3.48 -8.58
N GLY A 106 -2.73 2.88 -7.74
CA GLY A 106 -2.86 1.43 -7.70
C GLY A 106 -4.13 1.00 -6.98
N GLN A 107 -4.49 -0.26 -7.19
CA GLN A 107 -5.65 -0.91 -6.62
C GLN A 107 -5.24 -2.23 -6.00
N PHE A 108 -5.88 -2.57 -4.88
CA PHE A 108 -5.63 -3.82 -4.20
C PHE A 108 -6.89 -4.32 -3.49
N GLU A 109 -6.92 -5.62 -3.26
CA GLU A 109 -7.88 -6.27 -2.39
C GLU A 109 -7.18 -6.75 -1.13
N LEU A 110 -7.92 -6.71 -0.02
CA LEU A 110 -7.50 -7.16 1.28
C LEU A 110 -8.52 -8.18 1.76
N GLN A 111 -8.07 -9.35 2.18
CA GLN A 111 -8.93 -10.35 2.81
C GLN A 111 -8.29 -10.83 4.10
N CYS A 112 -9.01 -10.70 5.20
CA CYS A 112 -8.54 -11.00 6.53
C CYS A 112 -9.51 -11.91 7.27
N SER A 113 -8.95 -12.86 7.99
CA SER A 113 -9.67 -13.77 8.87
C SER A 113 -8.84 -14.04 10.11
N SER A 114 -9.46 -13.97 11.27
CA SER A 114 -8.85 -14.32 12.55
C SER A 114 -9.48 -15.59 13.14
N PRO A 115 -8.73 -16.39 13.93
CA PRO A 115 -9.27 -17.57 14.61
C PRO A 115 -10.45 -17.25 15.53
N GLU A 116 -10.52 -16.03 16.04
CA GLU A 116 -11.57 -15.54 16.95
C GLU A 116 -12.88 -15.22 16.20
N GLY A 117 -12.93 -15.44 14.89
CA GLY A 117 -14.13 -15.28 14.07
C GLY A 117 -14.33 -13.88 13.48
N LEU A 118 -13.32 -13.01 13.58
CA LEU A 118 -13.30 -11.76 12.82
C LEU A 118 -12.99 -12.09 11.36
N SER A 119 -13.79 -11.58 10.44
CA SER A 119 -13.48 -11.66 9.00
C SER A 119 -13.82 -10.36 8.33
N TYR A 120 -12.95 -9.86 7.46
CA TYR A 120 -13.27 -8.72 6.60
C TYR A 120 -12.60 -8.86 5.23
N GLN A 121 -13.27 -8.29 4.23
CA GLN A 121 -12.74 -8.16 2.88
C GLN A 121 -12.89 -6.70 2.46
N GLY A 122 -11.95 -6.20 1.70
CA GLY A 122 -12.00 -4.83 1.23
C GLY A 122 -11.25 -4.61 -0.06
N HIS A 123 -11.60 -3.50 -0.70
CA HIS A 123 -10.93 -2.97 -1.88
C HIS A 123 -10.36 -1.60 -1.52
N GLY A 124 -9.10 -1.39 -1.90
CA GLY A 124 -8.39 -0.14 -1.69
C GLY A 124 -7.88 0.40 -3.02
N GLN A 125 -7.84 1.73 -3.10
CA GLN A 125 -7.25 2.46 -4.21
C GLN A 125 -6.43 3.62 -3.67
N TYR A 126 -5.24 3.83 -4.23
CA TYR A 126 -4.54 5.10 -4.11
C TYR A 126 -4.42 5.74 -5.50
N ARG A 127 -4.45 7.07 -5.55
CA ARG A 127 -4.36 7.83 -6.79
C ARG A 127 -3.51 9.08 -6.57
N VAL A 128 -2.57 9.29 -7.47
CA VAL A 128 -1.68 10.44 -7.51
C VAL A 128 -2.23 11.36 -8.60
N LYS A 129 -2.85 12.46 -8.21
CA LYS A 129 -3.47 13.39 -9.15
C LYS A 129 -2.42 14.27 -9.81
N ASN A 130 -1.44 14.71 -9.03
CA ASN A 130 -0.24 15.41 -9.46
C ASN A 130 0.83 15.28 -8.36
N ASP A 131 1.94 15.96 -8.51
CA ASP A 131 3.06 15.93 -7.57
C ASP A 131 2.78 16.57 -6.20
N LYS A 132 1.65 17.26 -6.06
CA LYS A 132 1.22 17.99 -4.85
C LYS A 132 -0.13 17.53 -4.29
N GLU A 133 -0.74 16.50 -4.87
CA GLU A 133 -2.03 15.98 -4.44
C GLU A 133 -2.16 14.48 -4.72
N TRP A 134 -2.47 13.71 -3.67
CA TRP A 134 -2.84 12.31 -3.80
C TRP A 134 -4.04 11.99 -2.91
N SER A 135 -4.75 10.91 -3.25
CA SER A 135 -5.87 10.41 -2.48
C SER A 135 -5.79 8.90 -2.29
N PHE A 136 -6.42 8.43 -1.22
CA PHE A 136 -6.59 7.02 -0.92
C PHE A 136 -8.03 6.77 -0.50
N THR A 137 -8.60 5.67 -0.99
CA THR A 137 -9.90 5.18 -0.59
C THR A 137 -9.79 3.71 -0.24
N MET A 138 -10.50 3.29 0.79
CA MET A 138 -10.66 1.88 1.13
C MET A 138 -12.10 1.65 1.54
N GLN A 139 -12.71 0.60 1.01
CA GLN A 139 -14.01 0.11 1.43
C GLN A 139 -13.86 -1.34 1.87
N ALA A 140 -14.34 -1.65 3.07
CA ALA A 140 -14.29 -2.98 3.63
C ALA A 140 -15.62 -3.38 4.25
N ASP A 141 -15.99 -4.63 4.04
CA ASP A 141 -17.11 -5.29 4.68
C ASP A 141 -16.58 -6.39 5.58
N GLY A 142 -17.08 -6.42 6.82
CA GLY A 142 -16.63 -7.37 7.80
C GLY A 142 -17.75 -7.90 8.69
N LYS A 143 -17.40 -8.90 9.47
CA LYS A 143 -18.23 -9.48 10.51
C LYS A 143 -17.42 -9.54 11.80
N LEU A 144 -17.97 -8.93 12.84
CA LEU A 144 -17.41 -9.01 14.19
C LEU A 144 -17.92 -10.29 14.88
N PRO A 145 -17.11 -10.95 15.72
CA PRO A 145 -17.56 -12.06 16.54
C PRO A 145 -18.78 -11.66 17.39
N GLY A 146 -19.83 -12.47 17.37
CA GLY A 146 -21.05 -12.23 18.15
C GLY A 146 -21.97 -11.10 17.63
N ALA A 147 -21.58 -10.36 16.58
CA ALA A 147 -22.44 -9.36 15.96
C ALA A 147 -23.38 -10.02 14.93
N SER A 148 -24.67 -9.66 14.98
CA SER A 148 -25.67 -10.05 13.97
C SER A 148 -25.53 -9.25 12.67
N ASN A 149 -25.07 -8.01 12.77
CA ASN A 149 -24.96 -7.09 11.64
C ASN A 149 -23.54 -7.12 11.04
N LYS A 150 -23.47 -6.96 9.72
CA LYS A 150 -22.22 -6.71 9.02
C LYS A 150 -21.71 -5.32 9.37
N LEU A 151 -20.39 -5.19 9.46
CA LEU A 151 -19.69 -3.93 9.62
C LEU A 151 -19.26 -3.45 8.23
N ASN A 152 -19.74 -2.29 7.80
CA ASN A 152 -19.20 -1.61 6.63
C ASN A 152 -18.29 -0.47 7.09
N VAL A 153 -17.06 -0.46 6.58
CA VAL A 153 -16.07 0.58 6.86
C VAL A 153 -15.63 1.21 5.56
N ARG A 154 -15.64 2.54 5.49
CA ARG A 154 -15.02 3.29 4.39
C ARG A 154 -14.02 4.28 4.96
N VAL A 155 -12.81 4.24 4.44
CA VAL A 155 -11.75 5.20 4.75
C VAL A 155 -11.49 6.00 3.49
N GLU A 156 -11.43 7.32 3.64
CA GLU A 156 -11.03 8.24 2.59
C GLU A 156 -9.94 9.14 3.15
N GLN A 157 -8.89 9.32 2.37
CA GLN A 157 -7.77 10.16 2.69
C GLN A 157 -7.43 11.01 1.49
N VAL A 158 -7.21 12.30 1.72
CA VAL A 158 -6.70 13.23 0.71
C VAL A 158 -5.52 13.96 1.33
N ALA A 159 -4.44 14.06 0.58
CA ALA A 159 -3.23 14.72 1.00
C ALA A 159 -2.85 15.84 0.02
N HIS A 160 -2.45 16.97 0.57
CA HIS A 160 -1.99 18.12 -0.19
C HIS A 160 -0.60 18.54 0.28
N TRP A 161 0.29 18.78 -0.67
CA TRP A 161 1.60 19.34 -0.37
C TRP A 161 1.45 20.79 0.10
N LYS A 162 2.15 21.14 1.18
CA LYS A 162 2.07 22.45 1.83
C LYS A 162 3.31 23.30 1.61
N SER A 163 4.49 22.68 1.70
CA SER A 163 5.76 23.40 1.83
C SER A 163 6.93 22.46 1.58
N SER A 164 8.05 22.98 1.07
CA SER A 164 9.31 22.21 0.97
C SER A 164 10.00 22.01 2.32
N GLN A 165 9.63 22.80 3.32
CA GLN A 165 10.15 22.75 4.68
C GLN A 165 9.16 22.02 5.59
N CYS A 166 9.65 21.03 6.34
CA CYS A 166 8.84 20.24 7.27
C CYS A 166 8.60 20.92 8.63
N GLY A 167 9.29 22.03 8.90
CA GLY A 167 9.17 22.73 10.18
C GLY A 167 9.51 21.82 11.37
N LYS A 168 8.53 21.63 12.27
CA LYS A 168 8.67 20.78 13.47
C LYS A 168 8.23 19.33 13.26
N VAL A 169 7.68 18.98 12.10
CA VAL A 169 7.20 17.63 11.81
C VAL A 169 8.40 16.76 11.45
N ALA A 170 8.62 15.71 12.24
CA ALA A 170 9.67 14.74 11.96
C ALA A 170 9.38 14.02 10.63
N ALA A 171 10.43 13.77 9.85
CA ALA A 171 10.32 12.91 8.69
C ALA A 171 9.82 11.53 9.13
N GLN A 172 8.92 10.92 8.34
CA GLN A 172 8.64 9.51 8.51
C GLN A 172 9.95 8.72 8.38
N GLN A 173 10.12 7.67 9.18
CA GLN A 173 11.25 6.74 9.07
C GLN A 173 10.84 5.51 8.27
#